data_AF-A0A7X6DAU5-F1
#
_entry.id   AF-A0A7X6DAU5-F1
#
_cell.length_a   1.000
_cell.length_b   1.000
_cell.length_c   1.000
_cell.angle_alpha   90.00
_cell.angle_beta   90.00
_cell.angle_gamma   90.00
#
_symmetry.space_group_name_H-M   'P 1'
#
loop_
_entity.id
_entity.type
_entity.pdbx_description
1 polymer ?
#
loop_
_entity_poly.entity_id
_entity_poly.type
_entity_poly.pdbx_seq_one_letter_code
_entity_poly.pdbx_strand_id
1 'polypeptide(L)'
;MKNEKYNGLEVEKLFENVMMEVERAAYAFTKTLGYKQLNYKEQQSAVEIINYFGECMFDYHLESMCLWSKDSLEDVMISIFPNKIRANVSFFEKIESVLVEFFEFLYHSNQQDNGLELAESVKKSNKLMLDKVTVNLKGSTEEKLFDLGSEMGLDMSDLNDLDRLYKFVSLFETSKK
;
A
#
# COMPACT_ATOMS: atom_id res chain seq x y z
N MET A 1 20.92 -11.45 31.11
CA MET A 1 20.47 -10.46 30.09
C MET A 1 18.99 -10.27 30.26
N LYS A 2 18.55 -9.01 30.40
CA LYS A 2 17.18 -8.64 30.77
C LYS A 2 16.20 -9.02 29.65
N ASN A 3 15.16 -9.77 30.01
CA ASN A 3 13.96 -9.96 29.22
C ASN A 3 13.27 -8.60 29.08
N GLU A 4 13.52 -7.87 27.99
CA GLU A 4 12.66 -6.79 27.57
C GLU A 4 11.47 -7.40 26.82
N LYS A 5 10.52 -7.92 27.62
CA LYS A 5 9.15 -8.14 27.17
C LYS A 5 8.58 -6.74 26.94
N TYR A 6 8.74 -6.21 25.72
CA TYR A 6 7.95 -5.08 25.28
C TYR A 6 6.48 -5.40 25.59
N ASN A 7 5.84 -4.52 26.36
CA ASN A 7 4.44 -4.68 26.73
C ASN A 7 3.62 -4.53 25.45
N GLY A 8 2.83 -5.52 25.05
CA GLY A 8 2.05 -5.46 23.80
C GLY A 8 1.20 -4.20 23.67
N LEU A 9 0.75 -3.65 24.81
CA LEU A 9 0.02 -2.39 24.90
C LEU A 9 0.83 -1.15 24.51
N GLU A 10 2.17 -1.17 24.62
CA GLU A 10 3.03 -0.07 24.21
C GLU A 10 3.26 -0.07 22.71
N VAL A 11 3.41 -1.25 22.11
CA VAL A 11 3.56 -1.40 20.65
C VAL A 11 2.26 -1.01 19.94
N GLU A 12 1.10 -1.44 20.47
CA GLU A 12 -0.21 -1.09 19.92
C GLU A 12 -0.45 0.42 19.95
N LYS A 13 -0.14 1.09 21.06
CA LYS A 13 -0.21 2.56 21.15
C LYS A 13 0.75 3.26 20.20
N LEU A 14 1.94 2.70 19.99
CA LEU A 14 2.91 3.27 19.06
C LEU A 14 2.41 3.16 17.62
N PHE A 15 1.87 2.01 17.23
CA PHE A 15 1.22 1.81 15.94
C PHE A 15 0.07 2.78 15.73
N GLU A 16 -0.86 2.90 16.70
CA GLU A 16 -1.99 3.83 16.62
C GLU A 16 -1.53 5.28 16.43
N ASN A 17 -0.49 5.71 17.14
CA ASN A 17 0.04 7.06 16.99
C ASN A 17 0.65 7.30 15.61
N VAL A 18 1.46 6.35 15.11
CA VAL A 18 2.06 6.44 13.77
C VAL A 18 0.99 6.44 12.70
N MET A 19 0.00 5.56 12.79
CA MET A 19 -1.09 5.51 11.82
C MET A 19 -1.95 6.76 11.85
N MET A 20 -2.19 7.35 13.02
CA MET A 20 -2.89 8.62 13.13
C MET A 20 -2.15 9.77 12.43
N GLU A 21 -0.82 9.77 12.44
CA GLU A 21 -0.02 10.74 11.67
C GLU A 21 -0.18 10.53 10.17
N VAL A 22 -0.05 9.28 9.71
CA VAL A 22 -0.20 8.89 8.30
C VAL A 22 -1.61 9.24 7.78
N GLU A 23 -2.66 8.90 8.51
CA GLU A 23 -4.04 9.18 8.13
C GLU A 23 -4.32 10.68 8.01
N ARG A 24 -3.81 11.48 8.95
CA ARG A 24 -3.93 12.95 8.89
C ARG A 24 -3.22 13.51 7.67
N ALA A 25 -2.02 13.02 7.37
CA ALA A 25 -1.26 13.44 6.20
C ALA A 25 -1.97 13.02 4.90
N ALA A 26 -2.46 11.78 4.81
CA ALA A 26 -3.23 11.28 3.68
C ALA A 26 -4.49 12.12 3.44
N TYR A 27 -5.24 12.45 4.50
CA TYR A 27 -6.42 13.30 4.38
C TYR A 27 -6.08 14.74 3.99
N ALA A 28 -4.99 15.30 4.52
CA ALA A 28 -4.51 16.62 4.10
C ALA A 28 -4.09 16.62 2.62
N PHE A 29 -3.42 15.56 2.16
CA PHE A 29 -3.01 15.37 0.77
C PHE A 29 -4.20 15.41 -0.18
N THR A 30 -5.36 14.84 0.18
CA THR A 30 -6.58 14.88 -0.68
C THR A 30 -7.06 16.29 -1.06
N LYS A 31 -6.61 17.32 -0.33
CA LYS A 31 -7.00 18.72 -0.54
C LYS A 31 -6.01 19.49 -1.42
N THR A 32 -4.90 18.86 -1.79
CA THR A 32 -3.79 19.49 -2.51
C THR A 32 -4.02 19.54 -4.02
N LEU A 33 -3.16 20.27 -4.73
CA LEU A 33 -3.14 20.25 -6.20
C LEU A 33 -2.60 18.92 -6.75
N GLY A 34 -1.55 18.36 -6.15
CA GLY A 34 -0.97 17.08 -6.57
C GLY A 34 -2.00 15.95 -6.57
N TYR A 35 -2.81 15.84 -5.52
CA TYR A 35 -3.92 14.90 -5.49
C TYR A 35 -4.94 15.12 -6.61
N LYS A 36 -5.24 16.38 -6.97
CA LYS A 36 -6.19 16.68 -8.05
C LYS A 36 -5.62 16.38 -9.44
N GLN A 37 -4.31 16.24 -9.57
CA GLN A 37 -3.64 15.86 -10.83
C GLN A 37 -3.63 14.34 -11.04
N LEU A 38 -3.79 13.56 -9.98
CA LEU A 38 -4.04 12.12 -10.08
C LEU A 38 -5.31 11.85 -10.90
N ASN A 39 -5.33 10.77 -11.67
CA ASN A 39 -6.51 10.33 -12.37
C ASN A 39 -7.57 9.77 -11.40
N TYR A 40 -8.80 9.57 -11.88
CA TYR A 40 -9.91 9.12 -11.03
C TYR A 40 -9.61 7.83 -10.25
N LYS A 41 -8.98 6.83 -10.89
CA LYS A 41 -8.67 5.55 -10.24
C LYS A 41 -7.56 5.69 -9.20
N GLU A 42 -6.55 6.51 -9.47
CA GLU A 42 -5.50 6.85 -8.51
C GLU A 42 -6.08 7.58 -7.29
N GLN A 43 -6.96 8.56 -7.50
CA GLN A 43 -7.63 9.27 -6.41
C GLN A 43 -8.47 8.34 -5.51
N GLN A 44 -9.25 7.42 -6.10
CA GLN A 44 -10.06 6.46 -5.34
C GLN A 44 -9.21 5.57 -4.42
N SER A 45 -8.03 5.14 -4.90
CA SER A 45 -7.14 4.25 -4.14
C SER A 45 -6.09 4.99 -3.30
N ALA A 46 -5.95 6.31 -3.43
CA ALA A 46 -4.81 7.05 -2.88
C ALA A 46 -4.68 6.93 -1.36
N VAL A 47 -5.78 7.17 -0.62
CA VAL A 47 -5.77 7.10 0.85
C VAL A 47 -5.44 5.69 1.33
N GLU A 48 -6.01 4.68 0.68
CA GLU A 48 -5.77 3.28 1.02
C GLU A 48 -4.31 2.87 0.74
N ILE A 49 -3.75 3.27 -0.41
CA ILE A 49 -2.35 3.04 -0.76
C ILE A 49 -1.43 3.69 0.27
N ILE A 50 -1.68 4.94 0.66
CA ILE A 50 -0.86 5.68 1.62
C ILE A 50 -0.93 5.04 3.02
N ASN A 51 -2.13 4.69 3.48
CA ASN A 51 -2.30 4.05 4.78
C ASN A 51 -1.60 2.69 4.80
N TYR A 52 -1.80 1.87 3.78
CA TYR A 52 -1.16 0.57 3.70
C TYR A 52 0.37 0.66 3.61
N PHE A 53 0.87 1.67 2.90
CA PHE A 53 2.30 1.98 2.89
C PHE A 53 2.79 2.30 4.31
N GLY A 54 2.10 3.19 5.02
CA GLY A 54 2.45 3.54 6.39
C GLY A 54 2.40 2.36 7.36
N GLU A 55 1.39 1.50 7.25
CA GLU A 55 1.31 0.25 8.01
C GLU A 55 2.53 -0.64 7.74
N CYS A 56 2.92 -0.81 6.47
CA CYS A 56 4.08 -1.62 6.14
C CYS A 56 5.40 -1.02 6.64
N MET A 57 5.56 0.30 6.55
CA MET A 57 6.74 0.98 7.09
C MET A 57 6.88 0.75 8.60
N PHE A 58 5.76 0.77 9.33
CA PHE A 58 5.79 0.50 10.76
C PHE A 58 5.94 -0.99 11.08
N ASP A 59 5.13 -1.86 10.48
CA ASP A 59 5.10 -3.30 10.77
C ASP A 59 6.47 -3.98 10.52
N TYR A 60 7.18 -3.56 9.47
CA TYR A 60 8.40 -4.22 9.02
C TYR A 60 9.68 -3.46 9.37
N HIS A 61 9.61 -2.14 9.52
CA HIS A 61 10.80 -1.31 9.78
C HIS A 61 10.70 -0.49 11.06
N LEU A 62 9.56 -0.49 11.76
CA LEU A 62 9.30 0.31 12.97
C LEU A 62 9.54 1.81 12.77
N GLU A 63 9.32 2.31 11.55
CA GLU A 63 9.55 3.71 11.20
C GLU A 63 8.24 4.51 11.30
N SER A 64 8.29 5.64 12.01
CA SER A 64 7.26 6.68 11.95
C SER A 64 7.39 7.48 10.65
N MET A 65 6.34 8.22 10.28
CA MET A 65 6.26 8.91 8.99
C MET A 65 7.45 9.85 8.71
N CYS A 66 7.89 10.61 9.71
CA CYS A 66 9.03 11.52 9.60
C CYS A 66 10.40 10.83 9.59
N LEU A 67 10.45 9.52 9.84
CA LEU A 67 11.67 8.70 9.86
C LEU A 67 11.77 7.76 8.67
N TRP A 68 10.81 7.80 7.73
CA TRP A 68 10.83 6.94 6.56
C TRP A 68 12.13 7.05 5.77
N SER A 69 12.82 5.92 5.67
CA SER A 69 14.09 5.81 4.99
C SER A 69 13.92 5.25 3.58
N LYS A 70 14.89 5.56 2.73
CA LYS A 70 14.95 5.03 1.37
C LYS A 70 15.02 3.51 1.35
N ASP A 71 15.86 2.91 2.20
CA ASP A 71 16.07 1.46 2.24
C ASP A 71 14.77 0.72 2.66
N SER A 72 14.06 1.24 3.67
CA SER A 72 12.77 0.71 4.10
C SER A 72 11.70 0.86 3.02
N LEU A 73 11.66 2.00 2.31
CA LEU A 73 10.75 2.19 1.18
C LEU A 73 11.02 1.19 0.05
N GLU A 74 12.28 0.98 -0.34
CA GLU A 74 12.66 0.04 -1.39
C GLU A 74 12.25 -1.39 -1.00
N ASP A 75 12.45 -1.80 0.25
CA ASP A 75 12.01 -3.12 0.73
C ASP A 75 10.47 -3.23 0.74
N VAL A 76 9.75 -2.20 1.20
CA VAL A 76 8.29 -2.20 1.17
C VAL A 76 7.77 -2.36 -0.26
N MET A 77 8.29 -1.59 -1.21
CA MET A 77 7.84 -1.62 -2.59
C MET A 77 8.19 -2.93 -3.31
N ILE A 78 9.39 -3.48 -3.08
CA ILE A 78 9.89 -4.63 -3.86
C ILE A 78 9.56 -5.95 -3.17
N SER A 79 9.59 -6.00 -1.83
CA SER A 79 9.47 -7.24 -1.06
C SER A 79 8.12 -7.42 -0.40
N ILE A 80 7.52 -6.36 0.13
CA ILE A 80 6.33 -6.48 0.98
C ILE A 80 5.06 -6.33 0.16
N PHE A 81 4.90 -5.22 -0.57
CA PHE A 81 3.70 -4.93 -1.37
C PHE A 81 3.31 -6.06 -2.33
N PRO A 82 4.21 -6.59 -3.19
CA PRO A 82 3.89 -7.67 -4.12
C PRO A 82 3.44 -8.98 -3.47
N ASN A 83 3.70 -9.16 -2.18
CA ASN A 83 3.43 -10.39 -1.45
C ASN A 83 2.27 -10.24 -0.45
N LYS A 84 2.05 -9.03 0.10
CA LYS A 84 1.04 -8.76 1.14
C LYS A 84 -0.29 -8.32 0.51
N ILE A 85 -0.26 -7.63 -0.65
CA ILE A 85 -1.47 -7.18 -1.35
C ILE A 85 -1.89 -8.21 -2.41
N ARG A 86 -3.11 -8.73 -2.28
CA ARG A 86 -3.71 -9.62 -3.28
C ARG A 86 -4.58 -8.82 -4.25
N ALA A 87 -3.94 -8.18 -5.20
CA ALA A 87 -4.60 -7.42 -6.25
C ALA A 87 -3.98 -7.74 -7.62
N ASN A 88 -4.69 -7.39 -8.70
CA ASN A 88 -4.12 -7.51 -10.03
C ASN A 88 -3.06 -6.42 -10.29
N VAL A 89 -2.31 -6.55 -11.39
CA VAL A 89 -1.26 -5.58 -11.78
C VAL A 89 -1.76 -4.14 -11.81
N SER A 90 -3.01 -3.92 -12.26
CA SER A 90 -3.57 -2.56 -12.40
C SER A 90 -3.83 -1.82 -11.09
N PHE A 91 -3.90 -2.51 -9.95
CA PHE A 91 -3.83 -1.84 -8.64
C PHE A 91 -2.43 -1.25 -8.42
N PHE A 92 -1.38 -2.05 -8.65
CA PHE A 92 0.01 -1.66 -8.43
C PHE A 92 0.47 -0.54 -9.36
N GLU A 93 -0.10 -0.44 -10.56
CA GLU A 93 0.18 0.66 -11.51
C GLU A 93 -0.15 2.05 -10.92
N LYS A 94 -1.07 2.14 -9.95
CA LYS A 94 -1.45 3.40 -9.30
C LYS A 94 -0.43 3.86 -8.26
N ILE A 95 0.38 2.94 -7.74
CA ILE A 95 1.23 3.17 -6.56
C ILE A 95 2.29 4.24 -6.83
N GLU A 96 2.92 4.22 -8.02
CA GLU A 96 3.94 5.21 -8.36
C GLU A 96 3.39 6.64 -8.29
N SER A 97 2.34 6.93 -9.08
CA SER A 97 1.77 8.28 -9.14
C SER A 97 1.31 8.76 -7.77
N VAL A 98 0.61 7.91 -7.01
CA VAL A 98 0.09 8.25 -5.69
C VAL A 98 1.23 8.56 -4.71
N LEU A 99 2.22 7.68 -4.61
CA LEU A 99 3.30 7.86 -3.63
C LEU A 99 4.24 8.99 -4.01
N VAL A 100 4.53 9.21 -5.29
CA VAL A 100 5.34 10.35 -5.76
C VAL A 100 4.69 11.67 -5.34
N GLU A 101 3.42 11.88 -5.71
CA GLU A 101 2.69 13.11 -5.37
C GLU A 101 2.55 13.30 -3.85
N PHE A 102 2.35 12.20 -3.12
CA PHE A 102 2.27 12.23 -1.67
C PHE A 102 3.61 12.63 -1.02
N PHE A 103 4.73 12.06 -1.46
CA PHE A 103 6.06 12.40 -0.91
C PHE A 103 6.48 13.83 -1.24
N GLU A 104 6.17 14.32 -2.43
CA GLU A 104 6.38 15.73 -2.79
C GLU A 104 5.54 16.65 -1.88
N PHE A 105 4.29 16.28 -1.60
CA PHE A 105 3.45 16.98 -0.61
C PHE A 105 4.06 16.97 0.80
N LEU A 106 4.55 15.82 1.29
CA LEU A 106 5.17 15.71 2.62
C LEU A 106 6.42 16.59 2.73
N TYR A 107 7.23 16.63 1.67
CA TYR A 107 8.39 17.51 1.62
C TYR A 107 8.00 18.99 1.68
N HIS A 108 7.08 19.44 0.84
CA HIS A 108 6.66 20.84 0.80
C HIS A 108 5.89 21.30 2.05
N SER A 109 5.35 20.36 2.82
CA SER A 109 4.70 20.62 4.11
C SER A 109 5.63 20.49 5.32
N ASN A 110 6.93 20.23 5.11
CA ASN A 110 7.95 19.99 6.15
C ASN A 110 7.59 18.83 7.09
N GLN A 111 6.91 17.81 6.57
CA GLN A 111 6.57 16.59 7.33
C GLN A 111 7.55 15.45 7.07
N GLN A 112 8.31 15.53 5.96
CA GLN A 112 9.34 14.56 5.61
C GLN A 112 10.51 15.25 4.89
N ASP A 113 11.64 15.39 5.57
CA ASP A 113 12.80 16.14 5.10
C ASP A 113 13.43 15.52 3.84
N ASN A 114 13.39 14.19 3.72
CA ASN A 114 13.91 13.46 2.56
C ASN A 114 12.82 13.15 1.51
N GLY A 115 11.64 13.81 1.56
CA GLY A 115 10.49 13.42 0.73
C GLY A 115 10.77 13.40 -0.77
N LEU A 116 11.56 14.34 -1.31
CA LEU A 116 11.95 14.31 -2.73
C LEU A 116 12.86 13.11 -3.07
N GLU A 117 13.72 12.68 -2.15
CA GLU A 117 14.53 11.47 -2.34
C GLU A 117 13.66 10.21 -2.35
N LEU A 118 12.67 10.14 -1.45
CA LEU A 118 11.71 9.04 -1.42
C LEU A 118 10.89 8.99 -2.71
N ALA A 119 10.40 10.13 -3.22
CA ALA A 119 9.68 10.20 -4.49
C ALA A 119 10.51 9.65 -5.67
N GLU A 120 11.80 10.00 -5.74
CA GLU A 120 12.71 9.44 -6.75
C GLU A 120 12.98 7.95 -6.55
N SER A 121 12.99 7.47 -5.31
CA SER A 121 13.12 6.05 -5.00
C SER A 121 11.90 5.25 -5.44
N VAL A 122 10.69 5.82 -5.30
CA VAL A 122 9.45 5.21 -5.79
C VAL A 122 9.53 4.96 -7.29
N LYS A 123 9.90 5.98 -8.07
CA LYS A 123 10.01 5.88 -9.54
C LYS A 123 10.97 4.76 -9.98
N LYS A 124 12.09 4.59 -9.25
CA LYS A 124 13.09 3.55 -9.53
C LYS A 124 12.58 2.15 -9.16
N SER A 125 11.90 2.05 -8.02
CA SER A 125 11.45 0.77 -7.46
C SER A 125 10.18 0.25 -8.12
N ASN A 126 9.35 1.14 -8.67
CA ASN A 126 8.05 0.77 -9.25
C ASN A 126 8.18 -0.30 -10.34
N LYS A 127 9.16 -0.18 -11.22
CA LYS A 127 9.38 -1.17 -12.28
C LYS A 127 9.64 -2.57 -11.71
N LEU A 128 10.49 -2.66 -10.68
CA LEU A 128 10.82 -3.95 -10.04
C LEU A 128 9.61 -4.54 -9.31
N MET A 129 8.81 -3.69 -8.65
CA MET A 129 7.55 -4.08 -8.03
C MET A 129 6.59 -4.67 -9.07
N LEU A 130 6.35 -3.97 -10.19
CA LEU A 130 5.45 -4.42 -11.25
C LEU A 130 5.92 -5.71 -11.92
N ASP A 131 7.23 -5.83 -12.20
CA ASP A 131 7.81 -7.05 -12.76
C ASP A 131 7.58 -8.24 -11.82
N LYS A 132 7.78 -8.05 -10.51
CA LYS A 132 7.56 -9.09 -9.51
C LYS A 132 6.10 -9.50 -9.37
N VAL A 133 5.16 -8.53 -9.32
CA VAL A 133 3.72 -8.82 -9.29
C VAL A 133 3.31 -9.61 -10.53
N THR A 134 3.77 -9.20 -11.71
CA THR A 134 3.46 -9.88 -12.98
C THR A 134 3.95 -11.32 -12.97
N VAL A 135 5.18 -11.57 -12.52
CA VAL A 135 5.74 -12.92 -12.41
C VAL A 135 4.99 -13.76 -11.39
N ASN A 136 4.63 -13.19 -10.22
CA ASN A 136 3.90 -13.89 -9.18
C ASN A 136 2.49 -14.30 -9.62
N LEU A 137 1.82 -13.45 -10.40
CA LEU A 137 0.45 -13.72 -10.85
C LEU A 137 0.39 -14.72 -12.00
N LYS A 138 1.33 -14.67 -12.93
CA LYS A 138 1.27 -15.47 -14.17
C LYS A 138 1.13 -16.98 -13.89
N GLY A 139 0.02 -17.56 -14.32
CA GLY A 139 -0.32 -18.97 -14.17
C GLY A 139 -0.78 -19.39 -12.77
N SER A 140 -0.93 -18.44 -11.85
CA SER A 140 -1.33 -18.68 -10.47
C SER A 140 -2.84 -18.95 -10.34
N THR A 141 -3.26 -19.37 -9.16
CA THR A 141 -4.69 -19.48 -8.83
C THR A 141 -5.32 -18.10 -8.71
N GLU A 142 -4.57 -17.13 -8.19
CA GLU A 142 -4.98 -15.72 -8.05
C GLU A 142 -5.29 -15.09 -9.41
N GLU A 143 -4.50 -15.35 -10.46
CA GLU A 143 -4.80 -14.84 -11.81
C GLU A 143 -6.17 -15.34 -12.30
N LYS A 144 -6.44 -16.63 -12.17
CA LYS A 144 -7.75 -17.22 -12.53
C LYS A 144 -8.89 -16.66 -11.71
N LEU A 145 -8.63 -16.38 -10.42
CA LEU A 145 -9.61 -15.77 -9.55
C LEU A 145 -9.93 -14.34 -10.01
N PHE A 146 -8.93 -13.56 -10.38
CA PHE A 146 -9.12 -12.21 -10.92
C PHE A 146 -9.84 -12.22 -12.28
N ASP A 147 -9.57 -13.21 -13.14
CA ASP A 147 -10.32 -13.41 -14.38
C ASP A 147 -11.81 -13.64 -14.08
N LEU A 148 -12.13 -14.53 -13.12
CA LEU A 148 -13.52 -14.77 -12.68
C LEU A 148 -14.17 -13.50 -12.13
N GLY A 149 -13.47 -12.74 -11.27
CA GLY A 149 -13.99 -11.49 -10.74
C GLY A 149 -14.31 -10.48 -11.84
N SER A 150 -13.44 -10.39 -12.85
CA SER A 150 -13.64 -9.53 -14.02
C SER A 150 -14.85 -9.97 -14.85
N GLU A 151 -15.05 -11.28 -15.05
CA GLU A 151 -16.25 -11.85 -15.70
C GLU A 151 -17.54 -11.56 -14.92
N MET A 152 -17.45 -11.44 -13.59
CA MET A 152 -18.56 -11.04 -12.72
C MET A 152 -18.81 -9.52 -12.71
N GLY A 153 -18.00 -8.74 -13.44
CA GLY A 153 -18.14 -7.28 -13.55
C GLY A 153 -17.53 -6.50 -12.38
N LEU A 154 -16.64 -7.11 -11.60
CA LEU A 154 -15.92 -6.47 -10.50
C LEU A 154 -14.63 -5.80 -11.00
N ASP A 155 -14.24 -4.67 -10.39
CA ASP A 155 -12.95 -4.03 -10.68
C ASP A 155 -11.84 -4.69 -9.85
N MET A 156 -11.03 -5.54 -10.48
CA MET A 156 -9.90 -6.23 -9.83
C MET A 156 -8.74 -5.31 -9.43
N SER A 157 -8.84 -4.01 -9.76
CA SER A 157 -7.94 -2.97 -9.27
C SER A 157 -8.45 -2.26 -8.02
N ASP A 158 -9.66 -2.57 -7.56
CA ASP A 158 -10.30 -2.00 -6.37
C ASP A 158 -10.31 -3.04 -5.23
N LEU A 159 -9.79 -2.64 -4.06
CA LEU A 159 -9.63 -3.55 -2.94
C LEU A 159 -10.98 -3.96 -2.31
N ASN A 160 -12.03 -3.15 -2.44
CA ASN A 160 -13.37 -3.53 -1.96
C ASN A 160 -14.01 -4.59 -2.86
N ASP A 161 -13.86 -4.46 -4.18
CA ASP A 161 -14.34 -5.47 -5.13
C ASP A 161 -13.57 -6.78 -5.01
N LEU A 162 -12.27 -6.72 -4.72
CA LEU A 162 -11.47 -7.90 -4.37
C LEU A 162 -11.96 -8.56 -3.08
N ASP A 163 -12.22 -7.80 -2.01
CA ASP A 163 -12.79 -8.33 -0.77
C ASP A 163 -14.15 -9.01 -1.00
N ARG A 164 -15.01 -8.44 -1.84
CA ARG A 164 -16.29 -9.08 -2.23
C ARG A 164 -16.07 -10.41 -2.93
N LEU A 165 -15.10 -10.48 -3.85
CA LEU A 165 -14.76 -11.71 -4.55
C LEU A 165 -14.26 -12.79 -3.60
N TYR A 166 -13.35 -12.46 -2.68
CA TYR A 166 -12.85 -13.41 -1.69
C TYR A 166 -13.95 -13.88 -0.74
N LYS A 167 -14.84 -12.98 -0.29
CA LYS A 167 -16.03 -13.34 0.50
C LYS A 167 -16.92 -14.31 -0.28
N PHE A 168 -17.19 -14.03 -1.55
CA PHE A 168 -17.98 -14.91 -2.42
C PHE A 168 -17.37 -16.31 -2.51
N VAL A 169 -16.08 -16.44 -2.82
CA VAL A 169 -15.41 -17.75 -2.95
C VAL A 169 -15.44 -18.54 -1.63
N SER A 170 -15.24 -17.86 -0.49
CA SER A 170 -15.25 -18.53 0.83
C SER A 170 -16.58 -19.23 1.16
N LEU A 171 -17.70 -18.75 0.61
CA LEU A 171 -19.02 -19.38 0.77
C LEU A 171 -19.12 -20.73 0.08
N PHE A 172 -18.36 -20.94 -1.01
CA PHE A 172 -18.35 -22.21 -1.74
C PHE A 172 -17.29 -23.17 -1.20
N GLU A 173 -16.18 -22.67 -0.67
CA GLU A 173 -15.15 -23.51 -0.03
C GLU A 173 -15.66 -24.16 1.27
N THR A 174 -16.53 -23.48 2.02
CA THR A 174 -17.13 -24.01 3.26
C THR A 174 -18.24 -25.04 3.04
N SER A 175 -18.79 -25.13 1.83
CA SER A 175 -19.86 -26.08 1.47
C SER A 175 -19.41 -27.53 1.25
N LYS A 176 -18.09 -27.79 1.34
CA LYS A 176 -17.52 -29.15 1.39
C LYS A 176 -17.30 -29.59 2.85
N LYS A 177 -18.37 -29.82 3.59
CA LYS A 177 -18.34 -30.60 4.84
C LYS A 177 -19.55 -31.52 4.92
#